data_AF-A0A7M7R4C1-F1
#
_entry.id   AF-A0A7M7R4C1-F1
#
_cell.length_a   1.000
_cell.length_b   1.000
_cell.length_c   1.000
_cell.angle_alpha   90.00
_cell.angle_beta   90.00
_cell.angle_gamma   90.00
#
_symmetry.space_group_name_H-M   'P 1'
#
loop_
_entity.id
_entity.type
_entity.pdbx_description
1 polymer ?
#
loop_
_entity_poly.entity_id
_entity_poly.type
_entity_poly.pdbx_seq_one_letter_code
_entity_poly.pdbx_strand_id
1 'polypeptide(L)'
;MPKEFVHSIKVPRLYKSAAKIIQEVREKGGSLKSLIYNQRHPNKSAIYSLCVKTLQKEGQIDNLINKTNLLTNEPRFDAWLAKILITELLWGKNALKTDCKPIKIILAYEQKLREELNNIGVDAFSTSPETVKNARYVRINTLLVTLKKGISYFQEEGWSLIPKCSNYIQHLNAVKNLKKPNFIQDFHIPEILVFPPDTVFYDHPGYQNGEIILQDKASCLPSYLLNPEPGSIVLDMCAAPGMKTSHLAAILTNTGKIYAVEKDEHRYKTLCKQIKLTNASCVETINKDSLTLETNEYSKVEYILVDPSCSGSGMLDRQIVYGKEKGDPQRLKQLQAFQVFVLRHALLNFPNVKRVVYSTCSTHCEENEEVVDEILENIQNAYELVPVKKLLNEEWLNFSSKKYKCSDKCLYAISDVDMCNDFFVAVFERNFNVSLPEYKPEYKENNASNNKVEKVQEIFNDEKTITRKRKKRGKRKTNQENFKDEEKIDDSIKDVNNDNDSSQSDGDESSQNIGDESSQNIGDESSQNIGNESSQNIGDESSQNDNNELSDNNDNDNNDNDNNDNNEPVAKKRKLKIGRKIKPHIKIGRSSIHKKLKLPKKKRKTL
;
A
#
# COMPACT_ATOMS: atom_id res chain seq x y z
N MET A 1 0.59 60.63 21.73
CA MET A 1 1.28 59.34 21.99
C MET A 1 1.83 58.80 20.68
N PRO A 2 2.99 58.13 20.66
CA PRO A 2 3.43 57.34 19.52
C PRO A 2 2.40 56.23 19.25
N LYS A 3 2.16 55.89 17.98
CA LYS A 3 1.43 54.65 17.65
C LYS A 3 2.37 53.48 17.93
N GLU A 4 2.03 52.64 18.90
CA GLU A 4 2.76 51.40 19.13
C GLU A 4 2.79 50.57 17.85
N PHE A 5 3.97 50.00 17.54
CA PHE A 5 4.17 49.19 16.33
C PHE A 5 3.58 47.79 16.53
N VAL A 6 2.24 47.70 16.58
CA VAL A 6 1.48 46.46 16.80
C VAL A 6 1.96 45.39 15.82
N HIS A 7 2.72 44.43 16.36
CA HIS A 7 3.29 43.37 15.55
C HIS A 7 2.18 42.55 14.91
N SER A 8 2.23 42.41 13.58
CA SER A 8 1.16 41.76 12.82
C SER A 8 0.92 40.34 13.32
N ILE A 9 -0.31 40.08 13.78
CA ILE A 9 -0.71 38.79 14.35
C ILE A 9 -0.43 37.71 13.32
N LYS A 10 0.45 36.77 13.66
CA LYS A 10 0.94 35.76 12.72
C LYS A 10 -0.13 34.72 12.48
N VAL A 11 -0.44 34.43 11.22
CA VAL A 11 -1.34 33.33 10.83
C VAL A 11 -0.87 32.03 11.49
N PRO A 12 -1.78 31.23 12.10
CA PRO A 12 -1.43 29.95 12.70
C PRO A 12 -0.59 29.05 11.78
N ARG A 13 0.46 28.43 12.34
CA ARG A 13 1.42 27.61 11.58
C ARG A 13 0.73 26.48 10.81
N LEU A 14 -0.31 25.88 11.39
CA LEU A 14 -1.14 24.83 10.79
C LEU A 14 -1.64 25.22 9.39
N TYR A 15 -2.26 26.39 9.23
CA TYR A 15 -2.78 26.84 7.94
C TYR A 15 -1.67 27.14 6.93
N LYS A 16 -0.55 27.72 7.37
CA LYS A 16 0.62 27.96 6.50
C LYS A 16 1.27 26.66 6.02
N SER A 17 1.41 25.68 6.90
CA SER A 17 1.91 24.34 6.54
C SER A 17 0.96 23.68 5.54
N ALA A 18 -0.35 23.67 5.82
CA ALA A 18 -1.34 23.07 4.93
C ALA A 18 -1.37 23.73 3.55
N ALA A 19 -1.31 25.07 3.48
CA ALA A 19 -1.27 25.82 2.21
C ALA A 19 -0.04 25.44 1.38
N LYS A 20 1.16 25.43 1.98
CA LYS A 20 2.38 24.98 1.30
C LYS A 20 2.30 23.52 0.87
N ILE A 21 1.64 22.66 1.64
CA ILE A 21 1.49 21.24 1.28
C ILE A 21 0.59 21.08 0.05
N ILE A 22 -0.62 21.65 0.04
CA ILE A 22 -1.50 21.51 -1.14
C ILE A 22 -0.88 22.16 -2.38
N GLN A 23 -0.13 23.25 -2.21
CA GLN A 23 0.70 23.83 -3.27
C GLN A 23 1.73 22.85 -3.82
N GLU A 24 2.52 22.19 -2.96
CA GLU A 24 3.55 21.25 -3.40
C GLU A 24 2.99 19.91 -3.93
N VAL A 25 1.77 19.54 -3.54
CA VAL A 25 1.00 18.46 -4.17
C VAL A 25 0.61 18.86 -5.60
N ARG A 26 0.00 20.03 -5.80
CA ARG A 26 -0.57 20.45 -7.10
C ARG A 26 0.46 20.98 -8.10
N GLU A 27 1.43 21.77 -7.66
CA GLU A 27 2.44 22.38 -8.53
C GLU A 27 3.66 21.47 -8.80
N LYS A 28 3.82 20.36 -8.04
CA LYS A 28 5.02 19.51 -8.08
C LYS A 28 4.77 18.00 -7.96
N GLY A 29 3.52 17.55 -8.01
CA GLY A 29 3.14 16.12 -7.90
C GLY A 29 3.42 15.47 -6.54
N GLY A 30 3.87 16.22 -5.53
CA GLY A 30 4.43 15.65 -4.30
C GLY A 30 3.41 14.86 -3.48
N SER A 31 3.74 13.62 -3.10
CA SER A 31 2.87 12.78 -2.26
C SER A 31 2.44 13.48 -0.95
N LEU A 32 1.13 13.70 -0.79
CA LEU A 32 0.52 14.39 0.36
C LEU A 32 1.01 13.83 1.70
N LYS A 33 1.03 12.49 1.85
CA LYS A 33 1.52 11.84 3.07
C LYS A 33 3.00 12.13 3.31
N SER A 34 3.85 11.97 2.29
CA SER A 34 5.29 12.27 2.39
C SER A 34 5.54 13.72 2.84
N LEU A 35 4.89 14.69 2.18
CA LEU A 35 5.02 16.11 2.49
C LEU A 35 4.57 16.47 3.93
N ILE A 36 3.56 15.78 4.46
CA ILE A 36 3.08 15.97 5.85
C ILE A 36 4.00 15.29 6.87
N TYR A 37 4.38 14.03 6.65
CA TYR A 37 5.17 13.29 7.62
C TYR A 37 6.61 13.80 7.71
N ASN A 38 7.16 14.38 6.64
CA ASN A 38 8.46 15.05 6.64
C ASN A 38 8.47 16.41 7.38
N GLN A 39 7.31 17.02 7.67
CA GLN A 39 7.28 18.29 8.40
C GLN A 39 7.39 18.12 9.92
N ARG A 40 8.18 19.00 10.55
CA ARG A 40 8.25 19.16 12.02
C ARG A 40 7.08 20.00 12.55
N HIS A 41 5.86 19.46 12.47
CA HIS A 41 4.65 20.06 13.06
C HIS A 41 4.05 19.11 14.13
N PRO A 42 3.67 19.60 15.32
CA PRO A 42 3.17 18.74 16.41
C PRO A 42 1.78 18.15 16.13
N ASN A 43 0.97 18.81 15.29
CA ASN A 43 -0.34 18.32 14.89
C ASN A 43 -0.34 17.99 13.39
N LYS A 44 0.19 16.82 13.02
CA LYS A 44 0.19 16.31 11.63
C LYS A 44 -1.21 15.90 11.19
N SER A 45 -1.97 15.27 12.09
CA SER A 45 -3.35 14.79 11.81
C SER A 45 -4.27 15.93 11.36
N ALA A 46 -4.31 17.06 12.08
CA ALA A 46 -5.16 18.18 11.67
C ALA A 46 -4.68 18.89 10.39
N ILE A 47 -3.38 18.84 10.05
CA ILE A 47 -2.91 19.26 8.73
C ILE A 47 -3.44 18.30 7.66
N TYR A 48 -3.30 16.99 7.88
CA TYR A 48 -3.79 15.95 6.96
C TYR A 48 -5.28 16.11 6.67
N SER A 49 -6.12 16.15 7.71
CA SER A 49 -7.57 16.34 7.56
C SER A 49 -7.94 17.63 6.83
N LEU A 50 -7.19 18.72 7.04
CA LEU A 50 -7.48 20.00 6.38
C LEU A 50 -7.02 20.00 4.91
N CYS A 51 -5.83 19.47 4.60
CA CYS A 51 -5.37 19.29 3.22
C CYS A 51 -6.33 18.39 2.43
N VAL A 52 -6.70 17.24 2.99
CA VAL A 52 -7.69 16.30 2.43
C VAL A 52 -9.00 17.00 2.11
N LYS A 53 -9.62 17.69 3.08
CA LYS A 53 -10.87 18.43 2.86
C LYS A 53 -10.73 19.54 1.80
N THR A 54 -9.56 20.18 1.73
CA THR A 54 -9.33 21.26 0.75
C THR A 54 -9.23 20.71 -0.67
N LEU A 55 -8.53 19.59 -0.87
CA LEU A 55 -8.40 18.93 -2.16
C LEU A 55 -9.74 18.35 -2.62
N GLN A 56 -10.48 17.68 -1.73
CA GLN A 56 -11.83 17.14 -1.98
C GLN A 56 -12.88 18.22 -2.31
N LYS A 57 -12.63 19.47 -1.94
CA LYS A 57 -13.55 20.60 -2.17
C LYS A 57 -12.98 21.65 -3.13
N GLU A 58 -11.86 21.37 -3.79
CA GLU A 58 -11.11 22.35 -4.57
C GLU A 58 -11.94 23.00 -5.69
N GLY A 59 -12.69 22.21 -6.47
CA GLY A 59 -13.58 22.75 -7.51
C GLY A 59 -14.72 23.64 -6.96
N GLN A 60 -15.24 23.33 -5.77
CA GLN A 60 -16.24 24.18 -5.10
C GLN A 60 -15.59 25.46 -4.54
N ILE A 61 -14.38 25.36 -4.00
CA ILE A 61 -13.59 26.48 -3.47
C ILE A 61 -13.22 27.47 -4.58
N ASP A 62 -12.74 26.97 -5.71
CA ASP A 62 -12.31 27.81 -6.84
C ASP A 62 -13.53 28.50 -7.51
N ASN A 63 -14.67 27.82 -7.59
CA ASN A 63 -15.96 28.43 -7.97
C ASN A 63 -16.34 29.58 -7.02
N LEU A 64 -16.29 29.35 -5.69
CA LEU A 64 -16.57 30.37 -4.68
C LEU A 64 -15.59 31.56 -4.76
N ILE A 65 -14.28 31.31 -4.93
CA ILE A 65 -13.27 32.36 -5.09
C ILE A 65 -13.55 33.23 -6.33
N ASN A 66 -13.91 32.60 -7.45
CA ASN A 66 -14.22 33.28 -8.70
C ASN A 66 -15.50 34.11 -8.59
N LYS A 67 -16.62 33.51 -8.15
CA LYS A 67 -17.90 34.23 -7.98
C LYS A 67 -17.78 35.42 -7.03
N THR A 68 -17.15 35.22 -5.87
CA THR A 68 -16.96 36.30 -4.88
C THR A 68 -15.89 37.32 -5.28
N ASN A 69 -15.18 37.11 -6.40
CA ASN A 69 -14.08 37.95 -6.92
C ASN A 69 -12.96 38.17 -5.88
N LEU A 70 -12.75 37.19 -4.99
CA LEU A 70 -11.98 37.36 -3.76
C LEU A 70 -10.50 37.68 -4.04
N LEU A 71 -9.87 36.93 -4.95
CA LEU A 71 -8.47 37.16 -5.34
C LEU A 71 -8.30 38.35 -6.31
N THR A 72 -9.36 38.72 -7.05
CA THR A 72 -9.40 39.94 -7.87
C THR A 72 -9.35 41.19 -7.00
N ASN A 73 -10.11 41.19 -5.90
CA ASN A 73 -10.21 42.31 -4.95
C ASN A 73 -9.03 42.37 -3.97
N GLU A 74 -8.46 41.22 -3.58
CA GLU A 74 -7.30 41.13 -2.68
C GLU A 74 -6.07 40.50 -3.40
N PRO A 75 -5.51 41.13 -4.46
CA PRO A 75 -4.47 40.55 -5.33
C PRO A 75 -3.10 40.36 -4.68
N ARG A 76 -2.97 40.62 -3.37
CA ARG A 76 -1.79 40.32 -2.54
C ARG A 76 -2.04 39.18 -1.55
N PHE A 77 -3.20 38.54 -1.60
CA PHE A 77 -3.54 37.40 -0.76
C PHE A 77 -3.09 36.10 -1.43
N ASP A 78 -2.39 35.26 -0.67
CA ASP A 78 -1.92 33.95 -1.10
C ASP A 78 -3.10 33.01 -1.39
N ALA A 79 -3.24 32.58 -2.65
CA ALA A 79 -4.38 31.80 -3.13
C ALA A 79 -4.50 30.45 -2.39
N TRP A 80 -3.39 29.76 -2.15
CA TRP A 80 -3.38 28.48 -1.43
C TRP A 80 -3.83 28.64 0.03
N LEU A 81 -3.38 29.70 0.72
CA LEU A 81 -3.89 30.04 2.05
C LEU A 81 -5.36 30.46 2.03
N ALA A 82 -5.84 31.11 0.97
CA ALA A 82 -7.27 31.38 0.79
C ALA A 82 -8.08 30.07 0.71
N LYS A 83 -7.68 29.11 -0.13
CA LYS A 83 -8.34 27.79 -0.21
C LYS A 83 -8.42 27.09 1.15
N ILE A 84 -7.31 27.05 1.88
CA ILE A 84 -7.22 26.45 3.24
C ILE A 84 -8.18 27.13 4.23
N LEU A 85 -8.23 28.47 4.25
CA LEU A 85 -9.04 29.21 5.22
C LEU A 85 -10.53 29.16 4.89
N ILE A 86 -10.90 29.17 3.60
CA ILE A 86 -12.27 28.90 3.14
C ILE A 86 -12.69 27.49 3.57
N THR A 87 -11.81 26.49 3.41
CA THR A 87 -12.09 25.12 3.84
C THR A 87 -12.35 25.01 5.33
N GLU A 88 -11.50 25.62 6.16
CA GLU A 88 -11.67 25.61 7.63
C GLU A 88 -12.96 26.32 8.08
N LEU A 89 -13.40 27.35 7.34
CA LEU A 89 -14.60 28.15 7.62
C LEU A 89 -15.93 27.51 7.16
N LEU A 90 -15.92 26.79 6.03
CA LEU A 90 -17.14 26.21 5.44
C LEU A 90 -17.33 24.73 5.74
N TRP A 91 -16.25 23.95 5.85
CA TRP A 91 -16.30 22.49 6.08
C TRP A 91 -15.38 22.00 7.21
N GLY A 92 -14.65 22.89 7.90
CA GLY A 92 -13.67 22.54 8.94
C GLY A 92 -14.21 22.63 10.36
N LYS A 93 -14.05 23.81 10.98
CA LYS A 93 -14.52 24.14 12.35
C LYS A 93 -15.69 25.13 12.37
N ASN A 94 -16.16 25.53 11.18
CA ASN A 94 -17.21 26.51 10.94
C ASN A 94 -16.95 27.92 11.53
N ALA A 95 -15.71 28.21 11.96
CA ALA A 95 -15.31 29.51 12.51
C ALA A 95 -13.78 29.68 12.48
N LEU A 96 -13.30 30.90 12.18
CA LEU A 96 -11.87 31.26 12.23
C LEU A 96 -11.59 32.17 13.43
N LYS A 97 -10.81 31.69 14.40
CA LYS A 97 -10.67 32.31 15.74
C LYS A 97 -9.38 33.12 15.95
N THR A 98 -8.93 33.93 14.98
CA THR A 98 -7.66 34.68 15.10
C THR A 98 -7.62 35.95 14.25
N ASP A 99 -7.35 37.10 14.88
CA ASP A 99 -7.30 38.44 14.30
C ASP A 99 -6.21 38.74 13.23
N CYS A 100 -5.56 37.73 12.66
CA CYS A 100 -4.55 37.94 11.62
C CYS A 100 -5.18 38.43 10.30
N LYS A 101 -4.49 39.32 9.55
CA LYS A 101 -5.05 39.94 8.32
C LYS A 101 -5.64 38.91 7.33
N PRO A 102 -4.97 37.77 7.00
CA PRO A 102 -5.55 36.78 6.09
C PRO A 102 -6.86 36.15 6.56
N ILE A 103 -7.06 35.97 7.87
CA ILE A 103 -8.34 35.50 8.41
C ILE A 103 -9.37 36.63 8.37
N LYS A 104 -9.00 37.88 8.68
CA LYS A 104 -9.91 39.02 8.55
C LYS A 104 -10.39 39.27 7.13
N ILE A 105 -9.55 38.99 6.12
CA ILE A 105 -9.99 38.98 4.71
C ILE A 105 -11.08 37.93 4.51
N ILE A 106 -10.83 36.66 4.84
CA ILE A 106 -11.81 35.59 4.64
C ILE A 106 -13.12 35.83 5.41
N LEU A 107 -13.05 36.33 6.65
CA LEU A 107 -14.24 36.69 7.44
C LEU A 107 -15.04 37.85 6.83
N ALA A 108 -14.39 38.83 6.19
CA ALA A 108 -15.08 39.90 5.46
C ALA A 108 -15.84 39.42 4.21
N TYR A 109 -15.54 38.21 3.73
CA TYR A 109 -16.25 37.53 2.65
C TYR A 109 -17.18 36.40 3.15
N GLU A 110 -17.24 36.12 4.46
CA GLU A 110 -17.94 34.95 5.00
C GLU A 110 -19.40 34.85 4.56
N GLN A 111 -20.16 35.96 4.66
CA GLN A 111 -21.56 36.00 4.25
C GLN A 111 -21.70 35.60 2.76
N LYS A 112 -20.96 36.27 1.87
CA LYS A 112 -20.99 36.00 0.42
C LYS A 112 -20.55 34.56 0.08
N LEU A 113 -19.56 34.03 0.80
CA LEU A 113 -19.09 32.65 0.63
C LEU A 113 -20.14 31.62 1.06
N ARG A 114 -20.95 31.92 2.08
CA ARG A 114 -22.07 31.06 2.52
C ARG A 114 -23.28 31.18 1.60
N GLU A 115 -23.62 32.40 1.17
CA GLU A 115 -24.67 32.67 0.19
C GLU A 115 -24.37 31.97 -1.14
N GLU A 116 -23.17 32.12 -1.69
CA GLU A 116 -22.79 31.45 -2.94
C GLU A 116 -22.67 29.93 -2.81
N LEU A 117 -22.30 29.40 -1.63
CA LEU A 117 -22.31 27.96 -1.39
C LEU A 117 -23.74 27.39 -1.42
N ASN A 118 -24.71 28.11 -0.87
CA ASN A 118 -26.12 27.73 -0.95
C ASN A 118 -26.64 27.86 -2.40
N ASN A 119 -26.27 28.94 -3.11
CA ASN A 119 -26.68 29.21 -4.49
C ASN A 119 -26.06 28.27 -5.55
N ILE A 120 -25.03 27.48 -5.20
CA ILE A 120 -24.43 26.49 -6.12
C ILE A 120 -25.36 25.28 -6.35
N GLY A 121 -26.33 25.04 -5.45
CA GLY A 121 -27.20 23.87 -5.52
C GLY A 121 -26.49 22.56 -5.15
N VAL A 122 -27.26 21.52 -4.86
CA VAL A 122 -26.70 20.20 -4.50
C VAL A 122 -26.13 19.49 -5.75
N ASP A 123 -26.77 19.68 -6.90
CA ASP A 123 -26.53 18.87 -8.10
C ASP A 123 -25.30 19.28 -8.91
N ALA A 124 -24.85 20.53 -8.83
CA ALA A 124 -23.74 21.04 -9.65
C ALA A 124 -22.37 20.39 -9.35
N PHE A 125 -22.22 19.77 -8.17
CA PHE A 125 -21.00 19.07 -7.75
C PHE A 125 -21.32 17.77 -6.99
N SER A 126 -22.39 17.06 -7.40
CA SER A 126 -22.85 15.81 -6.77
C SER A 126 -21.97 14.58 -7.11
N THR A 127 -20.67 14.70 -6.85
CA THR A 127 -19.69 13.60 -6.82
C THR A 127 -18.65 13.80 -5.71
N SER A 128 -19.07 14.32 -4.55
CA SER A 128 -18.41 13.90 -3.31
C SER A 128 -19.01 12.57 -2.87
N PRO A 129 -18.36 11.41 -3.14
CA PRO A 129 -18.74 10.19 -2.44
C PRO A 129 -18.66 10.45 -0.94
N GLU A 130 -19.58 9.89 -0.16
CA GLU A 130 -19.41 9.83 1.29
C GLU A 130 -18.03 9.24 1.56
N THR A 131 -17.15 9.97 2.26
CA THR A 131 -15.72 9.67 2.22
C THR A 131 -15.44 8.29 2.80
N VAL A 132 -15.28 7.28 1.94
CA VAL A 132 -15.17 5.89 2.34
C VAL A 132 -13.91 5.74 3.19
N LYS A 133 -14.15 5.63 4.49
CA LYS A 133 -13.10 5.39 5.45
C LYS A 133 -12.85 3.88 5.46
N ASN A 134 -11.95 3.39 4.61
CA ASN A 134 -11.52 1.99 4.64
C ASN A 134 -11.07 1.57 6.04
N ALA A 135 -11.32 0.31 6.35
CA ALA A 135 -10.98 -0.24 7.66
C ALA A 135 -9.47 -0.17 7.92
N ARG A 136 -9.10 -0.10 9.21
CA ARG A 136 -7.69 -0.16 9.62
C ARG A 136 -7.26 -1.62 9.63
N TYR A 137 -6.84 -2.12 8.46
CA TYR A 137 -6.20 -3.43 8.33
C TYR A 137 -4.81 -3.44 8.97
N VAL A 138 -4.51 -4.55 9.64
CA VAL A 138 -3.26 -4.83 10.36
C VAL A 138 -2.90 -6.30 10.10
N ARG A 139 -1.84 -6.58 9.34
CA ARG A 139 -1.31 -7.94 9.20
C ARG A 139 -0.39 -8.26 10.38
N ILE A 140 -0.63 -9.38 11.06
CA ILE A 140 0.29 -9.93 12.05
C ILE A 140 1.52 -10.50 11.35
N ASN A 141 2.72 -10.17 11.80
CA ASN A 141 3.94 -10.77 11.27
C ASN A 141 4.22 -12.11 11.97
N THR A 142 3.79 -13.20 11.34
CA THR A 142 3.93 -14.57 11.85
C THR A 142 5.37 -15.04 12.02
N LEU A 143 6.35 -14.34 11.42
CA LEU A 143 7.78 -14.58 11.62
C LEU A 143 8.32 -14.10 12.98
N LEU A 144 7.58 -13.23 13.68
CA LEU A 144 7.95 -12.67 14.98
C LEU A 144 6.95 -13.03 16.08
N VAL A 145 5.65 -13.02 15.77
CA VAL A 145 4.59 -13.26 16.75
C VAL A 145 3.48 -14.14 16.15
N THR A 146 3.08 -15.18 16.87
CA THR A 146 1.99 -16.06 16.41
C THR A 146 0.66 -15.31 16.41
N LEU A 147 -0.23 -15.64 15.47
CA LEU A 147 -1.55 -15.00 15.36
C LEU A 147 -2.33 -14.97 16.68
N LYS A 148 -2.30 -16.08 17.45
CA LYS A 148 -2.91 -16.14 18.79
C LYS A 148 -2.32 -15.10 19.75
N LYS A 149 -1.00 -14.93 19.79
CA LYS A 149 -0.33 -13.89 20.60
C LYS A 149 -0.67 -12.49 20.12
N GLY A 150 -0.69 -12.25 18.81
CA GLY A 150 -1.08 -10.95 18.24
C GLY A 150 -2.52 -10.55 18.60
N ILE A 151 -3.45 -11.51 18.57
CA ILE A 151 -4.83 -11.31 19.03
C ILE A 151 -4.86 -11.01 20.54
N SER A 152 -4.21 -11.82 21.38
CA SER A 152 -4.20 -11.61 22.83
C SER A 152 -3.55 -10.29 23.24
N TYR A 153 -2.50 -9.85 22.55
CA TYR A 153 -1.86 -8.56 22.77
C TYR A 153 -2.87 -7.40 22.62
N PHE A 154 -3.68 -7.38 21.56
CA PHE A 154 -4.72 -6.35 21.41
C PHE A 154 -5.83 -6.49 22.45
N GLN A 155 -6.16 -7.71 22.90
CA GLN A 155 -7.10 -7.91 24.01
C GLN A 155 -6.57 -7.36 25.34
N GLU A 156 -5.27 -7.48 25.60
CA GLU A 156 -4.59 -6.90 26.76
C GLU A 156 -4.53 -5.36 26.69
N GLU A 157 -4.45 -4.78 25.49
CA GLU A 157 -4.66 -3.33 25.26
C GLU A 157 -6.13 -2.88 25.37
N GLY A 158 -7.07 -3.80 25.65
CA GLY A 158 -8.48 -3.50 25.87
C GLY A 158 -9.36 -3.53 24.61
N TRP A 159 -8.92 -4.16 23.53
CA TRP A 159 -9.74 -4.43 22.35
C TRP A 159 -10.55 -5.73 22.48
N SER A 160 -11.76 -5.75 21.92
CA SER A 160 -12.64 -6.93 21.91
C SER A 160 -12.65 -7.59 20.54
N LEU A 161 -12.16 -8.83 20.44
CA LEU A 161 -12.33 -9.64 19.23
C LEU A 161 -13.80 -10.06 19.12
N ILE A 162 -14.46 -9.70 18.02
CA ILE A 162 -15.80 -10.21 17.70
C ILE A 162 -15.70 -11.55 16.94
N PRO A 163 -16.73 -12.43 17.02
CA PRO A 163 -16.70 -13.73 16.36
C PRO A 163 -16.48 -13.64 14.83
N LYS A 164 -15.95 -14.72 14.24
CA LYS A 164 -15.94 -14.87 12.78
C LYS A 164 -17.38 -14.99 12.25
N CYS A 165 -17.61 -14.38 11.09
CA CYS A 165 -18.86 -14.50 10.35
C CYS A 165 -18.90 -15.81 9.55
N SER A 166 -20.09 -16.30 9.17
CA SER A 166 -20.23 -17.56 8.42
C SER A 166 -19.99 -17.41 6.92
N ASN A 167 -20.04 -16.19 6.38
CA ASN A 167 -19.73 -15.85 4.99
C ASN A 167 -19.16 -14.42 4.88
N TYR A 168 -18.63 -14.07 3.71
CA TYR A 168 -17.96 -12.80 3.45
C TYR A 168 -18.94 -11.61 3.45
N ILE A 169 -20.18 -11.79 3.02
CA ILE A 169 -21.22 -10.73 3.05
C ILE A 169 -21.52 -10.32 4.50
N GLN A 170 -21.64 -11.26 5.44
CA GLN A 170 -21.75 -10.95 6.86
C GLN A 170 -20.48 -10.27 7.39
N HIS A 171 -19.28 -10.71 6.96
CA HIS A 171 -18.02 -10.10 7.37
C HIS A 171 -17.92 -8.64 6.93
N LEU A 172 -18.26 -8.32 5.67
CA LEU A 172 -18.30 -6.95 5.16
C LEU A 172 -19.29 -6.07 5.94
N ASN A 173 -20.46 -6.60 6.29
CA ASN A 173 -21.42 -5.92 7.15
C ASN A 173 -20.88 -5.68 8.58
N ALA A 174 -20.14 -6.63 9.15
CA ALA A 174 -19.47 -6.47 10.45
C ALA A 174 -18.37 -5.42 10.40
N VAL A 175 -17.54 -5.42 9.35
CA VAL A 175 -16.47 -4.42 9.12
C VAL A 175 -17.05 -3.01 8.91
N LYS A 176 -18.09 -2.87 8.10
CA LYS A 176 -18.80 -1.59 7.84
C LYS A 176 -19.40 -0.98 9.10
N ASN A 177 -19.83 -1.80 10.07
CA ASN A 177 -20.41 -1.36 11.34
C ASN A 177 -19.41 -1.31 12.51
N LEU A 178 -18.13 -1.62 12.27
CA LEU A 178 -17.12 -1.84 13.31
C LEU A 178 -16.78 -0.56 14.08
N LYS A 179 -16.95 -0.59 15.40
CA LYS A 179 -16.74 0.54 16.32
C LYS A 179 -15.84 0.13 17.48
N LYS A 180 -15.01 1.07 17.98
CA LYS A 180 -14.12 0.82 19.13
C LYS A 180 -14.94 0.44 20.38
N PRO A 181 -14.49 -0.53 21.20
CA PRO A 181 -13.19 -1.20 21.18
C PRO A 181 -13.16 -2.50 20.35
N ASN A 182 -14.08 -2.73 19.42
CA ASN A 182 -14.17 -4.00 18.71
C ASN A 182 -13.19 -4.09 17.52
N PHE A 183 -12.69 -5.30 17.26
CA PHE A 183 -11.94 -5.69 16.06
C PHE A 183 -12.36 -7.09 15.59
N ILE A 184 -12.14 -7.42 14.33
CA ILE A 184 -12.45 -8.74 13.75
C ILE A 184 -11.23 -9.31 13.02
N GLN A 185 -11.08 -10.63 12.98
CA GLN A 185 -10.12 -11.29 12.09
C GLN A 185 -10.67 -11.30 10.65
N ASP A 186 -9.83 -11.08 9.64
CA ASP A 186 -10.26 -11.11 8.25
C ASP A 186 -10.84 -12.48 7.85
N PHE A 187 -11.78 -12.44 6.90
CA PHE A 187 -12.46 -13.63 6.41
C PHE A 187 -11.58 -14.49 5.49
N HIS A 188 -10.76 -13.87 4.62
CA HIS A 188 -9.96 -14.57 3.61
C HIS A 188 -8.52 -14.83 4.07
N ILE A 189 -7.87 -13.86 4.70
CA ILE A 189 -6.44 -13.91 5.04
C ILE A 189 -6.27 -14.00 6.56
N PRO A 190 -6.02 -15.19 7.16
CA PRO A 190 -6.14 -15.41 8.60
C PRO A 190 -5.29 -14.50 9.48
N GLU A 191 -4.11 -14.10 9.01
CA GLU A 191 -3.16 -13.23 9.71
C GLU A 191 -3.53 -11.73 9.68
N ILE A 192 -4.60 -11.34 8.99
CA ILE A 192 -5.09 -9.95 8.99
C ILE A 192 -6.13 -9.76 10.09
N LEU A 193 -5.96 -8.68 10.86
CA LEU A 193 -6.93 -8.13 11.79
C LEU A 193 -7.46 -6.81 11.25
N VAL A 194 -8.76 -6.57 11.46
CA VAL A 194 -9.52 -5.46 10.91
C VAL A 194 -10.06 -4.60 12.05
N PHE A 195 -9.68 -3.33 12.08
CA PHE A 195 -10.04 -2.36 13.12
C PHE A 195 -10.86 -1.19 12.54
N PRO A 196 -11.61 -0.43 13.37
CA PRO A 196 -12.34 0.76 12.93
C PRO A 196 -11.42 1.77 12.20
N PRO A 197 -11.88 2.49 11.17
CA PRO A 197 -11.01 3.29 10.30
C PRO A 197 -10.17 4.36 11.01
N ASP A 198 -10.76 5.04 12.02
CA ASP A 198 -10.13 6.05 12.87
C ASP A 198 -9.20 5.44 13.95
N THR A 199 -8.64 4.25 13.69
CA THR A 199 -7.66 3.56 14.53
C THR A 199 -6.24 3.83 14.03
N VAL A 200 -5.34 4.05 14.99
CA VAL A 200 -4.00 4.60 14.82
C VAL A 200 -3.00 3.71 15.52
N PHE A 201 -2.01 3.23 14.77
CA PHE A 201 -0.98 2.32 15.26
C PHE A 201 0.45 2.71 14.82
N TYR A 202 0.66 3.92 14.27
CA TYR A 202 2.00 4.35 13.82
C TYR A 202 3.02 4.58 14.97
N ASP A 203 2.53 4.83 16.19
CA ASP A 203 3.34 4.92 17.42
C ASP A 203 3.26 3.62 18.26
N HIS A 204 2.70 2.53 17.69
CA HIS A 204 2.47 1.27 18.40
C HIS A 204 3.77 0.47 18.55
N PRO A 205 4.08 -0.13 19.73
CA PRO A 205 5.31 -0.88 19.93
C PRO A 205 5.49 -2.02 18.92
N GLY A 206 4.43 -2.80 18.66
CA GLY A 206 4.48 -3.90 17.70
C GLY A 206 4.70 -3.43 16.26
N TYR A 207 4.25 -2.23 15.90
CA TYR A 207 4.52 -1.66 14.57
C TYR A 207 5.97 -1.18 14.46
N GLN A 208 6.50 -0.55 15.51
CA GLN A 208 7.89 -0.09 15.58
C GLN A 208 8.89 -1.26 15.63
N ASN A 209 8.48 -2.41 16.15
CA ASN A 209 9.26 -3.65 16.22
C ASN A 209 9.02 -4.62 15.05
N GLY A 210 8.09 -4.32 14.14
CA GLY A 210 7.78 -5.16 12.97
C GLY A 210 6.90 -6.40 13.25
N GLU A 211 6.38 -6.54 14.47
CA GLU A 211 5.45 -7.59 14.90
C GLU A 211 4.05 -7.44 14.27
N ILE A 212 3.65 -6.20 13.96
CA ILE A 212 2.45 -5.88 13.17
C ILE A 212 2.79 -4.98 11.98
N ILE A 213 2.07 -5.17 10.88
CA ILE A 213 2.33 -4.52 9.59
C ILE A 213 1.04 -3.82 9.15
N LEU A 214 1.09 -2.50 8.95
CA LEU A 214 -0.06 -1.72 8.49
C LEU A 214 -0.18 -1.82 6.96
N GLN A 215 -0.97 -2.78 6.50
CA GLN A 215 -1.17 -3.10 5.09
C GLN A 215 -2.67 -3.29 4.80
N ASP A 216 -3.15 -2.68 3.73
CA ASP A 216 -4.51 -2.88 3.24
C ASP A 216 -4.72 -4.30 2.71
N LYS A 217 -5.90 -4.88 2.95
CA LYS A 217 -6.24 -6.26 2.57
C LYS A 217 -5.99 -6.55 1.10
N ALA A 218 -6.33 -5.64 0.19
CA ALA A 218 -6.19 -5.88 -1.23
C ALA A 218 -4.71 -6.07 -1.64
N SER A 219 -3.81 -5.31 -1.01
CA SER A 219 -2.35 -5.43 -1.20
C SER A 219 -1.75 -6.71 -0.59
N CYS A 220 -2.52 -7.48 0.20
CA CYS A 220 -2.12 -8.80 0.71
C CYS A 220 -2.58 -9.96 -0.21
N LEU A 221 -3.62 -9.75 -1.02
CA LEU A 221 -4.17 -10.80 -1.91
C LEU A 221 -3.12 -11.41 -2.87
N PRO A 222 -2.21 -10.66 -3.52
CA PRO A 222 -1.28 -11.26 -4.48
C PRO A 222 -0.32 -12.27 -3.86
N SER A 223 0.20 -11.97 -2.67
CA SER A 223 1.08 -12.89 -1.94
C SER A 223 0.32 -14.12 -1.44
N TYR A 224 -0.90 -13.91 -0.92
CA TYR A 224 -1.78 -14.96 -0.46
C TYR A 224 -2.22 -15.90 -1.61
N LEU A 225 -2.49 -15.36 -2.80
CA LEU A 225 -2.89 -16.13 -3.99
C LEU A 225 -1.71 -16.77 -4.73
N LEU A 226 -0.49 -16.23 -4.60
CA LEU A 226 0.71 -16.90 -5.12
C LEU A 226 1.00 -18.18 -4.34
N ASN A 227 0.75 -18.16 -3.01
CA ASN A 227 0.84 -19.30 -2.09
C ASN A 227 2.02 -20.26 -2.37
N PRO A 228 3.28 -19.77 -2.32
CA PRO A 228 4.45 -20.58 -2.61
C PRO A 228 4.68 -21.65 -1.53
N GLU A 229 5.09 -22.85 -1.94
CA GLU A 229 5.37 -23.97 -1.03
C GLU A 229 6.58 -23.66 -0.12
N PRO A 230 6.54 -23.94 1.19
CA PRO A 230 7.71 -23.81 2.06
C PRO A 230 8.93 -24.57 1.50
N GLY A 231 10.07 -23.89 1.45
CA GLY A 231 11.30 -24.40 0.82
C GLY A 231 11.52 -23.95 -0.63
N SER A 232 10.47 -23.50 -1.34
CA SER A 232 10.57 -23.08 -2.75
C SER A 232 11.35 -21.78 -2.97
N ILE A 233 11.68 -21.51 -4.23
CA ILE A 233 12.35 -20.26 -4.66
C ILE A 233 11.37 -19.33 -5.37
N VAL A 234 11.29 -18.08 -4.90
CA VAL A 234 10.34 -17.06 -5.34
C VAL A 234 11.07 -15.82 -5.88
N LEU A 235 10.51 -15.16 -6.89
CA LEU A 235 10.96 -13.86 -7.40
C LEU A 235 9.86 -12.80 -7.23
N ASP A 236 10.19 -11.70 -6.56
CA ASP A 236 9.35 -10.50 -6.44
C ASP A 236 9.98 -9.40 -7.30
N MET A 237 9.42 -9.18 -8.50
CA MET A 237 10.05 -8.39 -9.56
C MET A 237 10.02 -6.87 -9.35
N CYS A 238 9.20 -6.37 -8.41
CA CYS A 238 8.96 -4.94 -8.17
C CYS A 238 8.79 -4.65 -6.66
N ALA A 239 9.60 -5.32 -5.85
CA ALA A 239 9.36 -5.61 -4.44
C ALA A 239 9.12 -4.40 -3.52
N ALA A 240 9.66 -3.21 -3.82
CA ALA A 240 9.64 -2.12 -2.85
C ALA A 240 8.26 -1.44 -2.72
N PRO A 241 7.77 -1.20 -1.49
CA PRO A 241 8.57 -1.05 -0.26
C PRO A 241 8.72 -2.31 0.61
N GLY A 242 8.44 -3.51 0.11
CA GLY A 242 8.68 -4.79 0.80
C GLY A 242 7.46 -5.40 1.49
N MET A 243 6.26 -4.84 1.25
CA MET A 243 5.03 -5.21 1.96
C MET A 243 4.47 -6.57 1.51
N LYS A 244 4.56 -6.86 0.21
CA LYS A 244 4.25 -8.18 -0.39
C LYS A 244 5.39 -9.17 -0.18
N THR A 245 6.63 -8.75 -0.36
CA THR A 245 7.85 -9.54 -0.11
C THR A 245 7.91 -10.11 1.32
N SER A 246 7.64 -9.28 2.33
CA SER A 246 7.56 -9.73 3.74
C SER A 246 6.34 -10.61 4.04
N HIS A 247 5.32 -10.61 3.17
CA HIS A 247 4.22 -11.57 3.23
C HIS A 247 4.66 -12.92 2.69
N LEU A 248 5.34 -12.95 1.54
CA LEU A 248 5.89 -14.17 0.95
C LEU A 248 6.86 -14.86 1.92
N ALA A 249 7.71 -14.09 2.61
CA ALA A 249 8.60 -14.64 3.63
C ALA A 249 7.84 -15.27 4.81
N ALA A 250 6.70 -14.67 5.20
CA ALA A 250 5.83 -15.18 6.25
C ALA A 250 5.06 -16.44 5.82
N ILE A 251 4.63 -16.54 4.57
CA ILE A 251 3.98 -17.73 3.98
C ILE A 251 5.00 -18.89 3.88
N LEU A 252 6.21 -18.62 3.40
CA LEU A 252 7.32 -19.57 3.40
C LEU A 252 7.83 -19.93 4.81
N THR A 253 7.35 -19.29 5.87
CA THR A 253 7.86 -19.41 7.26
C THR A 253 9.38 -19.21 7.38
N ASN A 254 9.95 -18.27 6.61
CA ASN A 254 11.40 -18.03 6.47
C ASN A 254 12.24 -19.21 5.92
N THR A 255 11.60 -20.20 5.30
CA THR A 255 12.28 -21.27 4.53
C THR A 255 12.43 -20.87 3.05
N GLY A 256 13.16 -21.67 2.27
CA GLY A 256 13.37 -21.40 0.84
C GLY A 256 14.17 -20.13 0.58
N LYS A 257 13.89 -19.45 -0.54
CA LYS A 257 14.56 -18.19 -0.90
C LYS A 257 13.63 -17.25 -1.68
N ILE A 258 13.68 -15.95 -1.38
CA ILE A 258 12.99 -14.91 -2.14
C ILE A 258 14.01 -13.95 -2.72
N TYR A 259 14.02 -13.78 -4.03
CA TYR A 259 14.72 -12.70 -4.71
C TYR A 259 13.80 -11.47 -4.79
N ALA A 260 14.19 -10.36 -4.15
CA ALA A 260 13.36 -9.16 -4.02
C ALA A 260 13.99 -7.97 -4.75
N VAL A 261 13.48 -7.67 -5.95
CA VAL A 261 14.12 -6.77 -6.90
C VAL A 261 13.47 -5.39 -6.87
N GLU A 262 14.29 -4.33 -6.86
CA GLU A 262 13.84 -2.96 -7.03
C GLU A 262 14.87 -2.13 -7.83
N LYS A 263 14.39 -1.35 -8.80
CA LYS A 263 15.21 -0.51 -9.67
C LYS A 263 15.57 0.85 -9.05
N ASP A 264 14.62 1.56 -8.43
CA ASP A 264 14.88 2.88 -7.81
C ASP A 264 15.65 2.72 -6.50
N GLU A 265 16.87 3.26 -6.45
CA GLU A 265 17.81 3.12 -5.33
C GLU A 265 17.23 3.61 -3.97
N HIS A 266 16.28 4.56 -4.00
CA HIS A 266 15.61 5.06 -2.80
C HIS A 266 14.48 4.12 -2.32
N ARG A 267 13.69 3.56 -3.24
CA ARG A 267 12.72 2.48 -2.99
C ARG A 267 13.44 1.22 -2.50
N TYR A 268 14.59 0.87 -3.09
CA TYR A 268 15.43 -0.23 -2.63
C TYR A 268 15.92 -0.02 -1.18
N LYS A 269 16.43 1.18 -0.86
CA LYS A 269 16.78 1.58 0.53
C LYS A 269 15.57 1.61 1.49
N THR A 270 14.35 1.47 0.99
CA THR A 270 13.12 1.30 1.78
C THR A 270 12.78 -0.19 1.95
N LEU A 271 12.86 -0.97 0.87
CA LEU A 271 12.75 -2.43 0.86
C LEU A 271 13.71 -3.07 1.88
N CYS A 272 15.01 -2.77 1.83
CA CYS A 272 15.99 -3.36 2.77
C CYS A 272 15.68 -3.03 4.24
N LYS A 273 15.06 -1.88 4.53
CA LYS A 273 14.61 -1.52 5.88
C LYS A 273 13.39 -2.33 6.29
N GLN A 274 12.43 -2.51 5.39
CA GLN A 274 11.22 -3.29 5.64
C GLN A 274 11.57 -4.77 5.90
N ILE A 275 12.40 -5.39 5.04
CA ILE A 275 12.85 -6.78 5.19
C ILE A 275 13.57 -7.00 6.53
N LYS A 276 14.46 -6.06 6.91
CA LYS A 276 15.15 -6.10 8.21
C LYS A 276 14.19 -5.90 9.39
N LEU A 277 13.20 -5.03 9.27
CA LEU A 277 12.20 -4.77 10.31
C LEU A 277 11.27 -5.98 10.52
N THR A 278 10.86 -6.66 9.44
CA THR A 278 9.97 -7.83 9.52
C THR A 278 10.71 -9.14 9.82
N ASN A 279 12.03 -9.11 9.99
CA ASN A 279 12.87 -10.30 10.17
C ASN A 279 12.67 -11.37 9.07
N ALA A 280 12.54 -10.93 7.82
CA ALA A 280 12.30 -11.80 6.66
C ALA A 280 13.63 -12.38 6.14
N SER A 281 14.16 -13.40 6.82
CA SER A 281 15.53 -13.90 6.64
C SER A 281 15.79 -14.71 5.37
N CYS A 282 14.75 -15.21 4.69
CA CYS A 282 14.89 -15.88 3.40
C CYS A 282 14.98 -14.92 2.19
N VAL A 283 14.92 -13.60 2.43
CA VAL A 283 14.87 -12.58 1.37
C VAL A 283 16.26 -12.03 1.02
N GLU A 284 16.67 -12.21 -0.23
CA GLU A 284 17.80 -11.54 -0.85
C GLU A 284 17.31 -10.30 -1.62
N THR A 285 17.64 -9.10 -1.16
CA THR A 285 17.24 -7.85 -1.84
C THR A 285 18.25 -7.48 -2.93
N ILE A 286 17.77 -7.23 -4.15
CA ILE A 286 18.59 -6.92 -5.33
C ILE A 286 18.25 -5.51 -5.87
N ASN A 287 19.25 -4.64 -6.05
CA ASN A 287 19.08 -3.36 -6.74
C ASN A 287 19.51 -3.48 -8.21
N LYS A 288 18.62 -4.05 -9.03
CA LYS A 288 18.75 -4.20 -10.49
C LYS A 288 17.41 -3.84 -11.14
N ASP A 289 17.39 -3.74 -12.47
CA ASP A 289 16.16 -3.92 -13.22
C ASP A 289 15.82 -5.42 -13.22
N SER A 290 14.57 -5.79 -12.94
CA SER A 290 14.13 -7.19 -12.95
C SER A 290 14.04 -7.78 -14.36
N LEU A 291 14.03 -6.92 -15.39
CA LEU A 291 14.11 -7.30 -16.80
C LEU A 291 15.54 -7.63 -17.25
N THR A 292 16.55 -7.34 -16.43
CA THR A 292 17.98 -7.63 -16.70
C THR A 292 18.53 -8.70 -15.74
N LEU A 293 17.72 -9.72 -15.46
CA LEU A 293 18.13 -10.89 -14.69
C LEU A 293 18.47 -12.06 -15.63
N GLU A 294 19.67 -12.60 -15.48
CA GLU A 294 20.16 -13.70 -16.30
C GLU A 294 19.45 -15.01 -15.94
N THR A 295 18.65 -15.56 -16.86
CA THR A 295 17.82 -16.77 -16.65
C THR A 295 18.59 -17.93 -16.03
N ASN A 296 19.89 -18.07 -16.35
CA ASN A 296 20.73 -19.13 -15.81
C ASN A 296 20.91 -19.02 -14.27
N GLU A 297 21.12 -17.81 -13.75
CA GLU A 297 21.27 -17.54 -12.30
C GLU A 297 19.96 -17.82 -11.53
N TYR A 298 18.83 -17.45 -12.13
CA TYR A 298 17.49 -17.54 -11.51
C TYR A 298 16.67 -18.73 -12.04
N SER A 299 17.32 -19.70 -12.70
CA SER A 299 16.71 -20.85 -13.37
C SER A 299 15.87 -21.74 -12.43
N LYS A 300 16.13 -21.68 -11.12
CA LYS A 300 15.43 -22.44 -10.07
C LYS A 300 14.22 -21.72 -9.48
N VAL A 301 13.83 -20.54 -9.98
CA VAL A 301 12.62 -19.84 -9.51
C VAL A 301 11.37 -20.63 -9.91
N GLU A 302 10.49 -20.88 -8.94
CA GLU A 302 9.25 -21.66 -9.07
C GLU A 302 8.00 -20.78 -8.98
N TYR A 303 8.08 -19.62 -8.35
CA TYR A 303 6.95 -18.71 -8.12
C TYR A 303 7.35 -17.28 -8.42
N ILE A 304 6.52 -16.51 -9.15
CA ILE A 304 6.81 -15.09 -9.43
C ILE A 304 5.65 -14.19 -9.02
N LEU A 305 5.98 -13.11 -8.33
CA LEU A 305 5.09 -11.99 -8.05
C LEU A 305 5.44 -10.80 -8.98
N VAL A 306 4.42 -10.32 -9.71
CA VAL A 306 4.50 -9.23 -10.66
C VAL A 306 3.54 -8.12 -10.22
N ASP A 307 4.03 -7.21 -9.37
CA ASP A 307 3.32 -6.02 -8.86
C ASP A 307 3.97 -4.74 -9.43
N PRO A 308 3.86 -4.47 -10.74
CA PRO A 308 4.60 -3.42 -11.42
C PRO A 308 4.11 -2.01 -11.07
N SER A 309 4.82 -1.00 -11.56
CA SER A 309 4.35 0.39 -11.48
C SER A 309 3.00 0.54 -12.19
N CYS A 310 1.98 0.86 -11.39
CA CYS A 310 0.60 1.13 -11.79
C CYS A 310 0.36 2.66 -11.92
N SER A 311 -0.74 3.07 -12.53
CA SER A 311 -1.23 4.46 -12.41
C SER A 311 -1.58 4.82 -10.97
N GLY A 312 -1.98 3.84 -10.15
CA GLY A 312 -2.27 4.00 -8.73
C GLY A 312 -3.66 4.54 -8.44
N SER A 313 -4.55 4.58 -9.44
CA SER A 313 -5.91 5.11 -9.32
C SER A 313 -6.75 4.40 -8.25
N GLY A 314 -6.49 3.13 -7.95
CA GLY A 314 -7.20 2.37 -6.92
C GLY A 314 -6.82 2.69 -5.47
N MET A 315 -5.75 3.45 -5.24
CA MET A 315 -5.41 3.91 -3.88
C MET A 315 -6.36 5.01 -3.43
N LEU A 316 -7.18 4.78 -2.39
CA LEU A 316 -8.08 5.82 -1.87
C LEU A 316 -7.36 7.12 -1.48
N ASP A 317 -6.14 7.04 -0.93
CA ASP A 317 -5.33 8.24 -0.64
C ASP A 317 -5.02 9.07 -1.91
N ARG A 318 -4.88 8.42 -3.07
CA ARG A 318 -4.69 9.10 -4.36
C ARG A 318 -6.01 9.66 -4.87
N GLN A 319 -7.11 8.90 -4.81
CA GLN A 319 -8.45 9.39 -5.19
C GLN A 319 -8.88 10.60 -4.36
N ILE A 320 -8.55 10.61 -3.06
CA ILE A 320 -8.80 11.74 -2.16
C ILE A 320 -7.99 13.00 -2.56
N VAL A 321 -6.81 12.83 -3.16
CA VAL A 321 -5.94 13.94 -3.58
C VAL A 321 -6.29 14.43 -4.98
N TYR A 322 -6.46 13.55 -5.96
CA TYR A 322 -6.58 13.89 -7.39
C TYR A 322 -7.99 13.67 -7.96
N GLY A 323 -8.93 13.14 -7.17
CA GLY A 323 -10.24 12.67 -7.65
C GLY A 323 -10.16 11.27 -8.26
N LYS A 324 -11.29 10.76 -8.76
CA LYS A 324 -11.28 9.60 -9.68
C LYS A 324 -10.76 10.10 -11.04
N GLU A 325 -9.44 10.14 -11.19
CA GLU A 325 -8.76 10.49 -12.44
C GLU A 325 -9.21 9.54 -13.57
N LYS A 326 -9.48 10.07 -14.76
CA LYS A 326 -9.72 9.24 -15.96
C LYS A 326 -8.43 8.63 -16.54
N GLY A 327 -7.29 8.89 -15.91
CA GLY A 327 -5.97 8.69 -16.49
C GLY A 327 -5.66 9.69 -17.61
N ASP A 328 -4.38 9.82 -17.95
CA ASP A 328 -3.96 10.32 -19.26
C ASP A 328 -3.86 9.09 -20.19
N PRO A 329 -4.60 9.04 -21.32
CA PRO A 329 -4.55 7.90 -22.24
C PRO A 329 -3.15 7.60 -22.78
N GLN A 330 -2.25 8.58 -22.91
CA GLN A 330 -0.88 8.33 -23.35
C GLN A 330 -0.08 7.61 -22.25
N ARG A 331 -0.14 8.10 -21.01
CA ARG A 331 0.45 7.45 -19.84
C ARG A 331 -0.14 6.06 -19.57
N LEU A 332 -1.46 5.87 -19.68
CA LEU A 332 -2.09 4.55 -19.49
C LEU A 332 -1.56 3.55 -20.52
N LYS A 333 -1.48 3.92 -21.81
CA LYS A 333 -0.92 3.06 -22.85
C LYS A 333 0.58 2.75 -22.66
N GLN A 334 1.36 3.68 -22.12
CA GLN A 334 2.75 3.43 -21.75
C GLN A 334 2.88 2.46 -20.57
N LEU A 335 2.01 2.58 -19.56
CA LEU A 335 1.93 1.67 -18.42
C LEU A 335 1.52 0.26 -18.87
N GLN A 336 0.46 0.13 -19.66
CA GLN A 336 0.02 -1.10 -20.31
C GLN A 336 1.17 -1.82 -21.02
N ALA A 337 1.86 -1.15 -21.94
CA ALA A 337 2.96 -1.74 -22.71
C ALA A 337 4.14 -2.20 -21.83
N PHE A 338 4.45 -1.46 -20.76
CA PHE A 338 5.45 -1.86 -19.77
C PHE A 338 5.00 -3.06 -18.94
N GLN A 339 3.75 -3.06 -18.47
CA GLN A 339 3.16 -4.11 -17.64
C GLN A 339 3.08 -5.44 -18.40
N VAL A 340 2.65 -5.41 -19.67
CA VAL A 340 2.73 -6.53 -20.60
C VAL A 340 4.18 -7.01 -20.74
N PHE A 341 5.16 -6.13 -20.96
CA PHE A 341 6.56 -6.55 -21.12
C PHE A 341 7.12 -7.26 -19.88
N VAL A 342 6.82 -6.76 -18.68
CA VAL A 342 7.23 -7.39 -17.41
C VAL A 342 6.52 -8.73 -17.19
N LEU A 343 5.20 -8.81 -17.44
CA LEU A 343 4.46 -10.07 -17.27
C LEU A 343 4.87 -11.13 -18.31
N ARG A 344 5.14 -10.72 -19.55
CA ARG A 344 5.69 -11.58 -20.62
C ARG A 344 7.06 -12.14 -20.23
N HIS A 345 7.93 -11.30 -19.65
CA HIS A 345 9.22 -11.72 -19.12
C HIS A 345 9.06 -12.72 -17.96
N ALA A 346 8.19 -12.44 -16.98
CA ALA A 346 7.91 -13.35 -15.87
C ALA A 346 7.43 -14.74 -16.33
N LEU A 347 6.52 -14.79 -17.30
CA LEU A 347 5.94 -16.05 -17.78
C LEU A 347 6.91 -16.83 -18.69
N LEU A 348 7.61 -16.16 -19.61
CA LEU A 348 8.35 -16.84 -20.68
C LEU A 348 9.87 -16.95 -20.45
N ASN A 349 10.47 -16.13 -19.57
CA ASN A 349 11.92 -16.08 -19.40
C ASN A 349 12.46 -17.03 -18.30
N PHE A 350 11.60 -17.71 -17.53
CA PHE A 350 11.99 -18.56 -16.40
C PHE A 350 11.38 -19.97 -16.54
N PRO A 351 12.19 -21.03 -16.77
CA PRO A 351 11.68 -22.32 -17.25
C PRO A 351 10.92 -23.17 -16.23
N ASN A 352 11.24 -23.04 -14.93
CA ASN A 352 10.72 -23.89 -13.85
C ASN A 352 9.56 -23.26 -13.05
N VAL A 353 9.05 -22.11 -13.50
CA VAL A 353 7.97 -21.40 -12.80
C VAL A 353 6.67 -22.21 -12.87
N LYS A 354 6.15 -22.58 -11.70
CA LYS A 354 4.87 -23.25 -11.46
C LYS A 354 3.69 -22.27 -11.53
N ARG A 355 3.82 -21.10 -10.90
CA ARG A 355 2.75 -20.08 -10.79
C ARG A 355 3.29 -18.65 -10.86
N VAL A 356 2.60 -17.78 -11.59
CA VAL A 356 2.82 -16.33 -11.61
C VAL A 356 1.56 -15.61 -11.12
N VAL A 357 1.73 -14.60 -10.28
CA VAL A 357 0.64 -13.69 -9.90
C VAL A 357 0.95 -12.28 -10.36
N TYR A 358 0.08 -11.75 -11.21
CA TYR A 358 0.06 -10.36 -11.65
C TYR A 358 -0.90 -9.56 -10.77
N SER A 359 -0.52 -8.35 -10.37
CA SER A 359 -1.43 -7.45 -9.67
C SER A 359 -1.19 -5.97 -9.95
N THR A 360 -2.25 -5.17 -9.88
CA THR A 360 -2.13 -3.71 -9.94
C THR A 360 -2.96 -3.00 -8.88
N CYS A 361 -2.52 -1.77 -8.59
CA CYS A 361 -3.20 -0.76 -7.83
C CYS A 361 -4.07 0.18 -8.70
N SER A 362 -4.68 -0.35 -9.76
CA SER A 362 -5.41 0.41 -10.78
C SER A 362 -6.86 -0.04 -10.96
N THR A 363 -7.71 0.93 -11.29
CA THR A 363 -9.10 0.75 -11.77
C THR A 363 -9.22 0.80 -13.30
N HIS A 364 -8.11 0.88 -14.03
CA HIS A 364 -8.07 1.02 -15.49
C HIS A 364 -7.94 -0.35 -16.16
N CYS A 365 -8.85 -0.67 -17.08
CA CYS A 365 -8.81 -1.95 -17.80
C CYS A 365 -7.59 -2.06 -18.72
N GLU A 366 -7.07 -0.91 -19.16
CA GLU A 366 -5.81 -0.78 -19.91
C GLU A 366 -4.61 -1.39 -19.16
N GLU A 367 -4.62 -1.34 -17.81
CA GLU A 367 -3.57 -1.91 -16.95
C GLU A 367 -3.91 -3.31 -16.40
N ASN A 368 -5.14 -3.78 -16.62
CA ASN A 368 -5.71 -4.94 -15.94
C ASN A 368 -6.12 -6.02 -16.94
N GLU A 369 -7.38 -6.06 -17.36
CA GLU A 369 -7.86 -7.09 -18.31
C GLU A 369 -7.15 -7.02 -19.67
N GLU A 370 -6.81 -5.84 -20.18
CA GLU A 370 -6.15 -5.71 -21.49
C GLU A 370 -4.70 -6.22 -21.45
N VAL A 371 -4.00 -6.05 -20.32
CA VAL A 371 -2.68 -6.65 -20.09
C VAL A 371 -2.77 -8.18 -20.06
N VAL A 372 -3.79 -8.73 -19.40
CA VAL A 372 -4.01 -10.18 -19.34
C VAL A 372 -4.41 -10.74 -20.71
N ASP A 373 -5.27 -10.05 -21.46
CA ASP A 373 -5.74 -10.47 -22.77
C ASP A 373 -4.62 -10.50 -23.82
N GLU A 374 -3.71 -9.51 -23.87
CA GLU A 374 -2.54 -9.56 -24.76
C GLU A 374 -1.61 -10.72 -24.37
N ILE A 375 -1.41 -10.94 -23.06
CA ILE A 375 -0.53 -11.99 -22.55
C ILE A 375 -1.07 -13.39 -22.84
N LEU A 376 -2.40 -13.61 -22.76
CA LEU A 376 -3.05 -14.87 -23.12
C LEU A 376 -2.77 -15.29 -24.57
N GLU A 377 -2.64 -14.34 -25.50
CA GLU A 377 -2.23 -14.63 -26.89
C GLU A 377 -0.75 -15.04 -26.98
N ASN A 378 0.11 -14.48 -26.14
CA ASN A 378 1.56 -14.68 -26.25
C ASN A 378 2.03 -16.03 -25.69
N ILE A 379 1.34 -16.55 -24.67
CA ILE A 379 1.80 -17.72 -23.90
C ILE A 379 1.37 -19.08 -24.49
N GLN A 380 0.55 -19.10 -25.55
CA GLN A 380 0.24 -20.29 -26.36
C GLN A 380 -0.14 -21.56 -25.55
N ASN A 381 -0.96 -21.39 -24.49
CA ASN A 381 -1.36 -22.45 -23.54
C ASN A 381 -0.23 -23.07 -22.68
N ALA A 382 0.98 -22.49 -22.69
CA ALA A 382 2.05 -22.87 -21.75
C ALA A 382 1.72 -22.48 -20.30
N TYR A 383 0.81 -21.51 -20.11
CA TYR A 383 0.12 -21.27 -18.85
C TYR A 383 -1.39 -21.19 -19.09
N GLU A 384 -2.16 -21.52 -18.05
CA GLU A 384 -3.58 -21.21 -17.96
C GLU A 384 -3.85 -20.12 -16.92
N LEU A 385 -4.87 -19.30 -17.18
CA LEU A 385 -5.39 -18.34 -16.20
C LEU A 385 -6.35 -19.08 -15.25
N VAL A 386 -6.00 -19.10 -13.96
CA VAL A 386 -6.75 -19.78 -12.90
C VAL A 386 -7.96 -18.92 -12.48
N PRO A 387 -9.18 -19.47 -12.36
CA PRO A 387 -10.33 -18.72 -11.82
C PRO A 387 -10.12 -18.43 -10.33
N VAL A 388 -9.78 -17.18 -9.98
CA VAL A 388 -9.42 -16.78 -8.60
C VAL A 388 -10.55 -17.01 -7.61
N LYS A 389 -11.81 -16.98 -8.06
CA LYS A 389 -12.98 -17.36 -7.25
C LYS A 389 -12.85 -18.73 -6.58
N LYS A 390 -12.27 -19.74 -7.26
CA LYS A 390 -12.01 -21.07 -6.69
C LYS A 390 -10.96 -21.04 -5.57
N LEU A 391 -9.94 -20.18 -5.72
CA LEU A 391 -8.87 -19.98 -4.73
C LEU A 391 -9.37 -19.24 -3.46
N LEU A 392 -10.56 -18.64 -3.52
CA LEU A 392 -11.24 -17.95 -2.42
C LEU A 392 -12.59 -18.60 -2.07
N ASN A 393 -12.74 -19.91 -2.33
CA ASN A 393 -13.91 -20.72 -1.96
C ASN A 393 -15.26 -20.19 -2.50
N GLU A 394 -15.25 -19.50 -3.65
CA GLU A 394 -16.40 -18.81 -4.27
C GLU A 394 -17.05 -17.72 -3.38
N GLU A 395 -16.38 -17.28 -2.30
CA GLU A 395 -16.89 -16.26 -1.36
C GLU A 395 -16.52 -14.82 -1.76
N TRP A 396 -15.56 -14.62 -2.66
CA TRP A 396 -15.23 -13.28 -3.18
C TRP A 396 -16.28 -12.77 -4.18
N LEU A 397 -16.58 -11.48 -4.17
CA LEU A 397 -17.74 -10.91 -4.89
C LEU A 397 -17.43 -10.36 -6.30
N ASN A 398 -16.25 -9.76 -6.47
CA ASN A 398 -15.94 -8.91 -7.62
C ASN A 398 -14.84 -9.50 -8.52
N PHE A 399 -15.10 -9.60 -9.82
CA PHE A 399 -14.21 -10.23 -10.81
C PHE A 399 -14.16 -9.43 -12.12
N SER A 400 -13.19 -9.76 -12.97
CA SER A 400 -13.03 -9.17 -14.31
C SER A 400 -14.24 -9.37 -15.22
N SER A 401 -14.42 -8.46 -16.17
CA SER A 401 -15.62 -8.44 -17.00
C SER A 401 -15.57 -9.49 -18.12
N LYS A 402 -16.68 -10.22 -18.33
CA LYS A 402 -16.87 -11.22 -19.40
C LYS A 402 -16.76 -10.68 -20.85
N LYS A 403 -16.53 -9.38 -21.03
CA LYS A 403 -16.17 -8.77 -22.33
C LYS A 403 -14.71 -9.02 -22.75
N TYR A 404 -13.87 -9.44 -21.82
CA TYR A 404 -12.45 -9.75 -22.03
C TYR A 404 -12.20 -11.25 -22.10
N LYS A 405 -11.09 -11.66 -22.73
CA LYS A 405 -10.67 -13.08 -22.87
C LYS A 405 -10.34 -13.71 -21.51
N CYS A 406 -9.93 -12.89 -20.54
CA CYS A 406 -9.79 -13.31 -19.14
C CYS A 406 -11.12 -13.73 -18.47
N SER A 407 -12.28 -13.39 -19.04
CA SER A 407 -13.62 -13.65 -18.47
C SER A 407 -13.73 -13.17 -17.01
N ASP A 408 -14.51 -13.87 -16.19
CA ASP A 408 -14.67 -13.77 -14.74
C ASP A 408 -13.54 -14.46 -13.93
N LYS A 409 -12.35 -14.67 -14.51
CA LYS A 409 -11.26 -15.39 -13.83
C LYS A 409 -10.40 -14.53 -12.91
N CYS A 410 -10.14 -13.26 -13.25
CA CYS A 410 -9.31 -12.37 -12.45
C CYS A 410 -10.13 -11.72 -11.33
N LEU A 411 -9.51 -11.48 -10.18
CA LEU A 411 -10.12 -10.80 -9.05
C LEU A 411 -10.05 -9.28 -9.24
N TYR A 412 -11.15 -8.61 -8.89
CA TYR A 412 -11.17 -7.18 -8.60
C TYR A 412 -11.53 -6.97 -7.12
N ALA A 413 -10.89 -5.98 -6.48
CA ALA A 413 -11.38 -5.39 -5.25
C ALA A 413 -12.01 -4.02 -5.56
N ILE A 414 -13.13 -3.70 -4.92
CA ILE A 414 -13.85 -2.43 -5.08
C ILE A 414 -14.07 -1.83 -3.69
N SER A 415 -13.57 -0.63 -3.44
CA SER A 415 -13.50 -0.03 -2.09
C SER A 415 -14.87 0.14 -1.42
N ASP A 416 -15.87 0.49 -2.22
CA ASP A 416 -17.24 0.73 -1.76
C ASP A 416 -17.99 -0.59 -1.42
N VAL A 417 -17.42 -1.75 -1.78
CA VAL A 417 -17.99 -3.10 -1.61
C VAL A 417 -17.13 -3.96 -0.66
N ASP A 418 -15.85 -4.12 -0.97
CA ASP A 418 -14.88 -4.99 -0.27
C ASP A 418 -14.21 -4.34 0.96
N MET A 419 -14.48 -3.05 1.21
CA MET A 419 -13.98 -2.26 2.35
C MET A 419 -12.45 -2.03 2.42
N CYS A 420 -11.72 -2.46 1.38
CA CYS A 420 -10.27 -2.31 1.15
C CYS A 420 -9.99 -1.39 -0.07
N ASN A 421 -8.75 -1.25 -0.54
CA ASN A 421 -8.48 -0.40 -1.73
C ASN A 421 -8.94 -1.07 -3.04
N ASP A 422 -9.21 -0.28 -4.09
CA ASP A 422 -9.45 -0.85 -5.42
C ASP A 422 -8.16 -1.48 -5.96
N PHE A 423 -8.27 -2.68 -6.52
CA PHE A 423 -7.11 -3.52 -6.82
C PHE A 423 -7.46 -4.62 -7.83
N PHE A 424 -6.48 -5.11 -8.57
CA PHE A 424 -6.63 -6.20 -9.55
C PHE A 424 -5.64 -7.33 -9.29
N VAL A 425 -6.06 -8.59 -9.44
CA VAL A 425 -5.18 -9.76 -9.34
C VAL A 425 -5.53 -10.83 -10.38
N ALA A 426 -4.53 -11.28 -11.14
CA ALA A 426 -4.61 -12.41 -12.08
C ALA A 426 -3.59 -13.49 -11.69
N VAL A 427 -3.99 -14.76 -11.75
CA VAL A 427 -3.18 -15.92 -11.33
C VAL A 427 -2.99 -16.87 -12.51
N PHE A 428 -1.74 -17.14 -12.89
CA PHE A 428 -1.37 -18.00 -14.00
C PHE A 428 -0.66 -19.26 -13.48
N GLU A 429 -1.05 -20.45 -13.93
CA GLU A 429 -0.39 -21.72 -13.60
C GLU A 429 0.18 -22.40 -14.84
N ARG A 430 1.34 -23.04 -14.68
CA ARG A 430 2.17 -23.57 -15.76
C ARG A 430 1.71 -24.96 -16.19
N ASN A 431 1.30 -25.08 -17.46
CA ASN A 431 1.05 -26.36 -18.09
C ASN A 431 2.36 -26.95 -18.62
N PHE A 432 3.10 -27.69 -17.77
CA PHE A 432 4.39 -28.28 -18.11
C PHE A 432 4.37 -29.26 -19.31
N ASN A 433 3.20 -29.74 -19.75
CA ASN A 433 3.05 -30.54 -20.96
C ASN A 433 3.25 -29.73 -22.26
N VAL A 434 3.17 -28.40 -22.18
CA VAL A 434 3.39 -27.45 -23.28
C VAL A 434 4.74 -26.75 -23.07
N SER A 435 5.58 -26.73 -24.10
CA SER A 435 6.87 -26.00 -24.07
C SER A 435 6.64 -24.49 -24.01
N LEU A 436 7.56 -23.75 -23.38
CA LEU A 436 7.50 -22.28 -23.40
C LEU A 436 7.72 -21.76 -24.82
N PRO A 437 6.90 -20.81 -25.31
CA PRO A 437 7.22 -20.02 -26.50
C PRO A 437 8.56 -19.30 -26.39
N GLU A 438 9.20 -19.06 -27.55
CA GLU A 438 10.48 -18.35 -27.65
C GLU A 438 10.36 -16.92 -27.09
N TYR A 439 10.94 -16.66 -25.91
CA TYR A 439 10.96 -15.31 -25.34
C TYR A 439 11.86 -14.39 -26.15
N LYS A 440 11.27 -13.35 -26.76
CA LYS A 440 12.00 -12.31 -27.50
C LYS A 440 12.06 -11.03 -26.68
N PRO A 441 13.25 -10.55 -26.28
CA PRO A 441 13.41 -9.30 -25.54
C PRO A 441 13.05 -8.01 -26.32
N GLU A 442 12.52 -8.12 -27.55
CA GLU A 442 12.17 -6.97 -28.40
C GLU A 442 11.01 -6.15 -27.81
N TYR A 443 11.34 -5.07 -27.10
CA TYR A 443 10.41 -3.98 -26.85
C TYR A 443 10.15 -3.24 -28.17
N LYS A 444 9.14 -3.68 -28.94
CA LYS A 444 8.75 -3.04 -30.20
C LYS A 444 8.03 -1.73 -29.96
N GLU A 445 8.81 -0.64 -29.87
CA GLU A 445 8.28 0.69 -30.19
C GLU A 445 7.68 0.65 -31.60
N ASN A 446 6.36 0.87 -31.72
CA ASN A 446 5.69 0.97 -33.01
C ASN A 446 6.20 2.23 -33.73
N ASN A 447 7.02 2.02 -34.76
CA ASN A 447 7.80 3.06 -35.42
C ASN A 447 6.94 4.17 -36.05
N ALA A 448 6.87 5.30 -35.35
CA ALA A 448 6.51 6.60 -35.93
C ALA A 448 7.54 7.65 -35.49
N SER A 449 8.38 8.09 -36.44
CA SER A 449 9.50 9.05 -36.28
C SER A 449 10.65 8.63 -35.34
N ASN A 450 11.80 8.34 -35.95
CA ASN A 450 13.09 8.12 -35.27
C ASN A 450 13.60 9.36 -34.50
N ASN A 451 14.64 9.14 -33.67
CA ASN A 451 15.39 10.11 -32.85
C ASN A 451 14.71 10.58 -31.55
N LYS A 452 14.63 9.70 -30.53
CA LYS A 452 14.43 10.11 -29.12
C LYS A 452 14.76 9.08 -28.02
N VAL A 453 15.60 8.07 -28.28
CA VAL A 453 15.89 6.97 -27.32
C VAL A 453 16.39 7.46 -25.95
N GLU A 454 17.17 8.55 -25.89
CA GLU A 454 17.62 9.15 -24.62
C GLU A 454 16.47 9.73 -23.75
N LYS A 455 15.27 9.94 -24.32
CA LYS A 455 14.23 10.80 -23.72
C LYS A 455 13.04 10.08 -23.09
N VAL A 456 12.85 8.80 -23.37
CA VAL A 456 11.84 7.99 -22.64
C VAL A 456 12.32 7.74 -21.20
N GLN A 457 13.64 7.62 -20.99
CA GLN A 457 14.24 7.41 -19.67
C GLN A 457 14.24 8.67 -18.78
N GLU A 458 14.20 9.88 -19.34
CA GLU A 458 14.04 11.12 -18.55
C GLU A 458 12.64 11.25 -17.94
N ILE A 459 11.58 10.83 -18.66
CA ILE A 459 10.18 11.03 -18.26
C ILE A 459 9.83 10.31 -16.94
N PHE A 460 10.41 9.13 -16.69
CA PHE A 460 10.24 8.42 -15.42
C PHE A 460 11.07 9.00 -14.25
N ASN A 461 12.01 9.92 -14.51
CA ASN A 461 12.84 10.59 -13.50
C ASN A 461 12.37 12.02 -13.17
N ASP A 462 11.52 12.63 -14.00
CA ASP A 462 11.26 14.08 -13.95
C ASP A 462 10.38 14.54 -12.76
N GLU A 463 9.84 13.62 -11.95
CA GLU A 463 9.22 13.94 -10.65
C GLU A 463 10.24 14.36 -9.56
N LYS A 464 11.55 14.21 -9.78
CA LYS A 464 12.57 14.42 -8.71
C LYS A 464 13.69 15.44 -9.00
N THR A 465 13.86 15.97 -10.21
CA THR A 465 15.13 16.67 -10.58
C THR A 465 15.04 18.18 -10.89
N ILE A 466 13.96 18.88 -10.50
CA ILE A 466 13.90 20.36 -10.61
C ILE A 466 14.52 21.06 -9.39
N THR A 467 15.86 21.01 -9.26
CA THR A 467 16.60 22.04 -8.51
C THR A 467 17.87 22.51 -9.24
N ARG A 468 18.25 23.79 -9.03
CA ARG A 468 19.55 24.39 -9.40
C ARG A 468 19.89 24.61 -10.90
N LYS A 469 19.01 25.25 -11.68
CA LYS A 469 19.47 26.15 -12.78
C LYS A 469 19.39 27.62 -12.36
N ARG A 470 20.47 28.10 -11.72
CA ARG A 470 20.65 29.47 -11.20
C ARG A 470 20.86 30.46 -12.35
N LYS A 471 19.78 30.97 -12.97
CA LYS A 471 19.86 31.94 -14.08
C LYS A 471 20.67 33.18 -13.67
N LYS A 472 21.87 33.35 -14.24
CA LYS A 472 22.58 34.65 -14.28
C LYS A 472 21.68 35.65 -15.00
N ARG A 473 21.26 36.73 -14.31
CA ARG A 473 20.53 37.83 -14.94
C ARG A 473 21.54 38.76 -15.62
N GLY A 474 21.22 39.25 -16.82
CA GLY A 474 22.18 39.91 -17.71
C GLY A 474 22.71 41.26 -17.23
N LYS A 475 23.83 41.68 -17.82
CA LYS A 475 24.47 42.99 -17.61
C LYS A 475 23.48 44.14 -17.89
N ARG A 476 23.50 45.18 -17.05
CA ARG A 476 23.23 46.57 -17.48
C ARG A 476 24.55 47.33 -17.44
N LYS A 477 24.81 48.18 -18.43
CA LYS A 477 26.03 49.01 -18.52
C LYS A 477 25.90 50.27 -17.65
N THR A 478 26.97 50.65 -16.97
CA THR A 478 27.38 52.05 -16.73
C THR A 478 28.88 52.09 -16.43
N ASN A 479 29.62 52.76 -17.33
CA ASN A 479 30.89 53.49 -17.27
C ASN A 479 31.95 53.28 -16.15
N GLN A 480 33.20 53.58 -16.54
CA GLN A 480 34.36 53.99 -15.72
C GLN A 480 35.00 52.91 -14.79
N GLU A 481 36.32 52.88 -14.58
CA GLU A 481 37.46 53.36 -15.40
C GLU A 481 38.73 52.56 -15.02
N ASN A 482 39.93 52.99 -15.40
CA ASN A 482 41.20 52.27 -15.16
C ASN A 482 41.49 51.95 -13.69
N PHE A 483 42.20 50.85 -13.41
CA PHE A 483 43.60 50.87 -12.93
C PHE A 483 44.27 49.47 -13.02
N LYS A 484 45.54 49.36 -12.62
CA LYS A 484 46.44 48.19 -12.79
C LYS A 484 46.75 47.50 -11.44
N ASP A 485 47.80 46.66 -11.49
CA ASP A 485 48.62 46.10 -10.40
C ASP A 485 48.05 44.75 -9.89
N GLU A 486 48.78 43.63 -9.92
CA GLU A 486 50.01 43.26 -9.17
C GLU A 486 49.73 43.24 -7.65
N GLU A 487 50.11 42.21 -6.88
CA GLU A 487 51.37 41.44 -6.91
C GLU A 487 51.24 39.90 -6.94
N LYS A 488 52.39 39.23 -6.87
CA LYS A 488 52.59 37.79 -6.60
C LYS A 488 52.63 37.55 -5.08
N ILE A 489 52.51 36.28 -4.67
CA ILE A 489 53.53 35.65 -3.79
C ILE A 489 53.43 34.13 -3.96
N ASP A 490 54.59 33.47 -3.88
CA ASP A 490 54.80 32.02 -3.95
C ASP A 490 54.86 31.47 -2.53
N ASP A 491 54.36 30.26 -2.31
CA ASP A 491 55.14 29.32 -1.50
C ASP A 491 54.78 27.86 -1.87
N SER A 492 55.80 27.02 -1.83
CA SER A 492 55.80 25.67 -2.42
C SER A 492 55.92 24.57 -1.34
N ILE A 493 56.29 23.34 -1.71
CA ILE A 493 56.83 22.26 -0.83
C ILE A 493 55.78 21.53 0.06
N LYS A 494 55.69 20.18 0.14
CA LYS A 494 56.36 19.07 -0.57
C LYS A 494 55.59 17.74 -0.43
N ASP A 495 55.78 16.82 -1.38
CA ASP A 495 56.37 15.45 -1.27
C ASP A 495 56.33 14.70 0.09
N VAL A 496 56.23 13.36 0.22
CA VAL A 496 56.05 12.23 -0.74
C VAL A 496 55.82 10.93 0.09
N ASN A 497 55.04 9.96 -0.43
CA ASN A 497 55.40 8.51 -0.51
C ASN A 497 54.20 7.62 -0.89
N ASN A 498 54.42 6.78 -1.91
CA ASN A 498 53.84 5.43 -1.96
C ASN A 498 54.71 4.50 -1.11
N ASP A 499 54.21 3.31 -0.79
CA ASP A 499 55.03 2.09 -0.90
C ASP A 499 54.16 0.95 -1.45
N ASN A 500 54.72 0.21 -2.40
CA ASN A 500 54.26 -1.13 -2.78
C ASN A 500 55.19 -2.14 -2.11
N ASP A 501 54.71 -3.35 -1.82
CA ASP A 501 55.60 -4.51 -1.89
C ASP A 501 54.83 -5.77 -2.33
N SER A 502 55.54 -6.75 -2.89
CA SER A 502 54.97 -7.93 -3.54
C SER A 502 55.96 -9.10 -3.63
N SER A 503 55.58 -10.24 -3.06
CA SER A 503 56.14 -11.56 -3.34
C SER A 503 54.97 -12.58 -3.29
N GLN A 504 54.84 -13.61 -4.14
CA GLN A 504 55.78 -14.69 -4.46
C GLN A 504 56.27 -15.47 -3.22
N SER A 505 56.33 -16.80 -3.22
CA SER A 505 55.68 -17.82 -4.08
C SER A 505 55.72 -19.19 -3.36
N ASP A 506 55.31 -20.25 -4.06
CA ASP A 506 55.68 -21.68 -3.90
C ASP A 506 54.49 -22.62 -3.58
N GLY A 507 54.63 -23.87 -4.00
CA GLY A 507 53.67 -24.97 -3.82
C GLY A 507 54.28 -26.30 -4.30
N ASP A 508 53.61 -27.42 -4.06
CA ASP A 508 53.94 -28.75 -4.61
C ASP A 508 52.78 -29.76 -4.37
N GLU A 509 52.80 -30.94 -5.02
CA GLU A 509 51.92 -32.10 -4.75
C GLU A 509 52.69 -33.23 -3.99
N SER A 510 52.21 -34.44 -3.66
CA SER A 510 51.05 -35.31 -4.02
C SER A 510 50.81 -36.31 -2.84
N SER A 511 50.10 -37.46 -2.86
CA SER A 511 49.47 -38.30 -3.90
C SER A 511 48.42 -39.29 -3.32
N GLN A 512 47.45 -39.70 -4.15
CA GLN A 512 46.90 -41.07 -4.27
C GLN A 512 46.43 -41.89 -3.03
N ASN A 513 45.09 -42.08 -2.96
CA ASN A 513 44.34 -43.35 -3.11
C ASN A 513 44.43 -44.57 -2.14
N ILE A 514 43.33 -45.36 -2.26
CA ILE A 514 43.08 -46.78 -1.87
C ILE A 514 42.53 -47.01 -0.44
N GLY A 515 41.39 -47.73 -0.36
CA GLY A 515 40.79 -48.20 0.89
C GLY A 515 39.30 -48.55 0.79
N ASP A 516 38.93 -49.60 0.04
CA ASP A 516 37.60 -50.22 0.13
C ASP A 516 37.44 -51.00 1.45
N GLU A 517 36.22 -51.09 1.99
CA GLU A 517 35.61 -52.40 2.27
C GLU A 517 34.09 -52.34 2.53
N SER A 518 33.43 -53.49 2.36
CA SER A 518 31.97 -53.65 2.41
C SER A 518 31.52 -54.49 3.62
N SER A 519 30.33 -54.23 4.16
CA SER A 519 29.65 -55.18 5.05
C SER A 519 28.13 -55.12 4.94
N GLN A 520 27.53 -56.24 4.56
CA GLN A 520 26.16 -56.63 4.94
C GLN A 520 26.27 -57.40 6.30
N ASN A 521 25.24 -57.87 7.02
CA ASN A 521 23.82 -58.05 6.72
C ASN A 521 23.00 -58.32 8.02
N ILE A 522 21.67 -58.48 7.88
CA ILE A 522 20.72 -59.22 8.78
C ILE A 522 20.32 -58.56 10.11
N GLY A 523 19.01 -58.64 10.42
CA GLY A 523 18.40 -58.21 11.69
C GLY A 523 16.86 -58.13 11.66
N ASP A 524 16.19 -59.21 11.24
CA ASP A 524 14.72 -59.27 11.12
C ASP A 524 13.97 -59.31 12.47
N GLU A 525 12.74 -58.78 12.50
CA GLU A 525 11.61 -59.49 13.10
C GLU A 525 10.26 -59.07 12.45
N SER A 526 9.23 -59.93 12.46
CA SER A 526 8.03 -59.75 11.61
C SER A 526 6.73 -60.36 12.16
N SER A 527 5.58 -59.76 11.81
CA SER A 527 4.20 -60.29 11.95
C SER A 527 3.28 -59.41 11.08
N GLN A 528 2.85 -59.77 9.87
CA GLN A 528 1.84 -60.75 9.45
C GLN A 528 0.36 -60.40 9.76
N ASN A 529 -0.36 -60.04 8.67
CA ASN A 529 -1.63 -60.60 8.14
C ASN A 529 -2.94 -60.46 8.97
N ILE A 530 -4.18 -60.51 8.42
CA ILE A 530 -4.82 -61.05 7.18
C ILE A 530 -5.86 -60.00 6.66
N GLY A 531 -6.35 -59.90 5.41
CA GLY A 531 -6.19 -60.65 4.14
C GLY A 531 -7.17 -60.18 3.04
N ASN A 532 -7.74 -61.11 2.25
CA ASN A 532 -8.68 -60.89 1.11
C ASN A 532 -10.17 -61.05 1.55
N GLU A 533 -11.27 -60.97 0.76
CA GLU A 533 -11.63 -61.11 -0.68
C GLU A 533 -12.79 -60.11 -1.01
N SER A 534 -13.09 -59.58 -2.21
CA SER A 534 -13.26 -60.03 -3.62
C SER A 534 -14.74 -60.25 -4.07
N SER A 535 -15.11 -59.56 -5.18
CA SER A 535 -16.03 -59.98 -6.27
C SER A 535 -17.57 -60.15 -6.05
N GLN A 536 -18.40 -59.34 -6.75
CA GLN A 536 -19.27 -59.72 -7.91
C GLN A 536 -20.41 -58.72 -8.23
N ASN A 537 -20.98 -58.80 -9.46
CA ASN A 537 -22.02 -57.93 -10.03
C ASN A 537 -23.42 -58.56 -10.05
N ILE A 538 -24.48 -57.74 -10.04
CA ILE A 538 -25.79 -58.00 -10.71
C ILE A 538 -26.29 -56.64 -11.27
N GLY A 539 -27.03 -56.62 -12.39
CA GLY A 539 -27.73 -55.43 -12.92
C GLY A 539 -29.15 -55.26 -12.33
N ASP A 540 -30.10 -54.52 -12.91
CA ASP A 540 -30.23 -53.84 -14.23
C ASP A 540 -31.13 -52.56 -14.04
N GLU A 541 -31.75 -51.81 -14.98
CA GLU A 541 -32.01 -51.98 -16.42
C GLU A 541 -32.17 -50.63 -17.19
N SER A 542 -33.42 -50.14 -17.43
CA SER A 542 -33.79 -48.93 -18.21
C SER A 542 -35.03 -48.23 -17.58
N SER A 543 -35.49 -47.01 -17.89
CA SER A 543 -35.61 -46.23 -19.14
C SER A 543 -35.67 -44.69 -18.88
N GLN A 544 -35.32 -43.77 -19.81
CA GLN A 544 -36.21 -43.05 -20.76
C GLN A 544 -37.67 -42.79 -20.28
N ASN A 545 -38.31 -41.62 -20.46
CA ASN A 545 -37.98 -40.28 -21.02
C ASN A 545 -38.98 -39.23 -20.42
N ASP A 546 -39.16 -37.94 -20.77
CA ASP A 546 -38.75 -37.06 -21.90
C ASP A 546 -38.67 -35.55 -21.45
N ASN A 547 -38.74 -34.58 -22.38
CA ASN A 547 -38.68 -33.12 -22.18
C ASN A 547 -40.06 -32.45 -21.98
N ASN A 548 -40.09 -31.23 -21.39
CA ASN A 548 -40.66 -30.03 -22.05
C ASN A 548 -40.46 -28.71 -21.26
N GLU A 549 -40.62 -27.59 -21.96
CA GLU A 549 -40.42 -26.20 -21.49
C GLU A 549 -41.75 -25.49 -21.09
N LEU A 550 -41.67 -24.15 -20.98
CA LEU A 550 -42.74 -23.13 -20.93
C LEU A 550 -43.35 -22.86 -19.53
N SER A 551 -43.18 -21.67 -18.93
CA SER A 551 -43.77 -20.33 -19.24
C SER A 551 -45.21 -20.18 -18.69
N ASP A 552 -45.75 -19.02 -18.30
CA ASP A 552 -45.25 -17.65 -18.20
C ASP A 552 -46.29 -16.80 -17.44
N ASN A 553 -45.93 -15.60 -16.94
CA ASN A 553 -46.88 -14.54 -16.51
C ASN A 553 -47.86 -14.92 -15.35
N ASN A 554 -48.65 -14.04 -14.74
CA ASN A 554 -48.50 -12.63 -14.35
C ASN A 554 -49.48 -12.33 -13.19
N ASP A 555 -49.47 -11.07 -12.71
CA ASP A 555 -50.60 -10.42 -12.05
C ASP A 555 -50.99 -10.93 -10.65
N ASN A 556 -51.66 -10.14 -9.81
CA ASN A 556 -51.54 -8.72 -9.42
C ASN A 556 -52.46 -8.55 -8.19
N ASP A 557 -52.58 -7.33 -7.65
CA ASP A 557 -53.66 -6.94 -6.72
C ASP A 557 -53.71 -7.61 -5.32
N ASN A 558 -54.34 -7.02 -4.30
CA ASN A 558 -54.26 -5.61 -3.85
C ASN A 558 -54.80 -5.50 -2.40
N ASN A 559 -54.83 -4.28 -1.86
CA ASN A 559 -55.71 -3.81 -0.77
C ASN A 559 -55.52 -4.35 0.67
N ASP A 560 -54.94 -3.47 1.50
CA ASP A 560 -55.64 -2.74 2.58
C ASP A 560 -55.91 -3.30 4.01
N ASN A 561 -55.83 -2.30 4.90
CA ASN A 561 -56.57 -2.06 6.14
C ASN A 561 -56.09 -2.60 7.51
N ASP A 562 -55.67 -1.59 8.29
CA ASP A 562 -56.17 -1.21 9.62
C ASP A 562 -55.55 -1.79 10.91
N ASN A 563 -54.90 -0.86 11.61
CA ASN A 563 -55.14 -0.48 13.01
C ASN A 563 -55.15 -1.57 14.09
N ASN A 564 -54.26 -1.41 15.06
CA ASN A 564 -54.73 -1.05 16.41
C ASN A 564 -53.64 -0.29 17.19
N ASP A 565 -54.06 0.80 17.86
CA ASP A 565 -53.28 1.44 18.92
C ASP A 565 -53.15 0.53 20.15
N ASN A 566 -52.13 0.75 20.97
CA ASN A 566 -52.34 0.85 22.42
C ASN A 566 -51.19 1.62 23.12
N ASN A 567 -51.51 2.28 24.22
CA ASN A 567 -50.73 3.39 24.77
C ASN A 567 -49.99 3.08 26.09
N GLU A 568 -48.75 3.59 26.19
CA GLU A 568 -48.16 4.17 27.42
C GLU A 568 -47.94 3.25 28.66
N PRO A 569 -47.29 3.69 29.77
CA PRO A 569 -46.77 5.04 30.06
C PRO A 569 -45.29 5.18 30.44
N VAL A 570 -44.81 6.42 30.34
CA VAL A 570 -43.49 6.88 30.82
C VAL A 570 -43.49 7.14 32.34
N ALA A 571 -42.46 6.69 33.06
CA ALA A 571 -42.15 7.13 34.43
C ALA A 571 -40.80 7.87 34.52
N LYS A 572 -40.77 9.05 35.17
CA LYS A 572 -39.55 9.89 35.27
C LYS A 572 -39.22 10.33 36.71
N LYS A 573 -37.98 10.05 37.12
CA LYS A 573 -37.17 10.72 38.17
C LYS A 573 -37.62 10.59 39.64
N ARG A 574 -36.70 10.08 40.47
CA ARG A 574 -36.31 10.76 41.72
C ARG A 574 -34.79 11.01 41.73
N LYS A 575 -34.36 12.03 42.48
CA LYS A 575 -32.95 12.46 42.59
C LYS A 575 -32.36 11.93 43.89
N LEU A 576 -31.07 11.56 43.89
CA LEU A 576 -30.24 11.54 45.09
C LEU A 576 -28.94 12.31 44.82
N LYS A 577 -28.61 13.26 45.70
CA LYS A 577 -27.32 13.96 45.74
C LYS A 577 -26.55 13.47 46.95
N ILE A 578 -25.37 12.90 46.75
CA ILE A 578 -24.32 12.85 47.78
C ILE A 578 -23.04 13.32 47.10
N GLY A 579 -22.40 14.35 47.63
CA GLY A 579 -21.15 14.90 47.11
C GLY A 579 -20.02 14.75 48.13
N ARG A 580 -18.79 14.59 47.64
CA ARG A 580 -17.55 14.76 48.44
C ARG A 580 -16.55 15.64 47.69
N LYS A 581 -15.63 16.24 48.46
CA LYS A 581 -14.81 17.41 48.06
C LYS A 581 -13.54 17.00 47.32
N ILE A 582 -13.03 17.91 46.47
CA ILE A 582 -11.74 17.82 45.78
C ILE A 582 -10.67 18.61 46.56
N LYS A 583 -9.45 18.05 46.71
CA LYS A 583 -8.10 18.70 46.77
C LYS A 583 -7.08 17.76 47.46
N PRO A 584 -5.76 17.89 47.21
CA PRO A 584 -5.08 18.13 45.93
C PRO A 584 -3.84 17.21 45.72
N HIS A 585 -3.03 17.49 44.69
CA HIS A 585 -1.80 16.77 44.34
C HIS A 585 -0.76 16.54 45.45
N ILE A 586 -0.03 15.43 45.36
CA ILE A 586 1.36 15.30 45.85
C ILE A 586 2.29 15.08 44.63
N LYS A 587 3.47 15.70 44.64
CA LYS A 587 4.53 15.51 43.63
C LYS A 587 5.41 14.32 44.02
N ILE A 588 5.86 13.53 43.05
CA ILE A 588 6.99 12.59 43.24
C ILE A 588 8.20 13.13 42.49
N GLY A 589 9.30 13.37 43.21
CA GLY A 589 10.59 13.82 42.68
C GLY A 589 11.60 12.68 42.58
N ARG A 590 12.72 12.93 41.88
CA ARG A 590 13.81 11.96 41.68
C ARG A 590 14.73 11.84 42.90
N SER A 591 15.06 10.62 43.31
CA SER A 591 16.31 10.23 43.97
C SER A 591 16.45 8.69 43.83
N SER A 592 17.50 8.08 43.26
CA SER A 592 18.96 8.27 43.40
C SER A 592 19.56 7.62 44.66
N ILE A 593 19.51 6.29 44.77
CA ILE A 593 20.33 5.51 45.74
C ILE A 593 21.04 4.34 45.03
N HIS A 594 22.37 4.36 45.05
CA HIS A 594 23.21 3.17 44.83
C HIS A 594 23.31 2.34 46.11
N LYS A 595 23.29 1.00 46.00
CA LYS A 595 24.08 0.11 46.87
C LYS A 595 24.32 -1.25 46.20
N LYS A 596 25.59 -1.67 46.12
CA LYS A 596 26.02 -3.05 45.80
C LYS A 596 25.76 -3.95 47.01
N LEU A 597 25.52 -5.26 46.82
CA LEU A 597 26.10 -6.31 47.68
C LEU A 597 25.93 -7.75 47.13
N LYS A 598 27.07 -8.37 46.81
CA LYS A 598 27.46 -9.81 46.83
C LYS A 598 26.43 -10.94 46.62
N LEU A 599 26.72 -11.77 45.62
CA LEU A 599 26.32 -13.19 45.49
C LEU A 599 26.99 -14.09 46.57
N PRO A 600 26.32 -15.16 47.04
CA PRO A 600 26.96 -16.34 47.61
C PRO A 600 27.23 -17.42 46.54
N LYS A 601 28.22 -18.30 46.75
CA LYS A 601 28.55 -19.43 45.85
C LYS A 601 28.10 -20.78 46.45
N LYS A 602 27.68 -21.69 45.55
CA LYS A 602 27.71 -23.18 45.65
C LYS A 602 27.33 -23.86 46.97
N LYS A 603 26.42 -24.83 46.86
CA LYS A 603 26.73 -26.21 47.29
C LYS A 603 26.06 -27.22 46.34
N ARG A 604 26.84 -28.18 45.82
CA ARG A 604 26.30 -29.42 45.25
C ARG A 604 25.88 -30.33 46.41
N LYS A 605 24.83 -31.12 46.22
CA LYS A 605 24.70 -32.44 46.84
C LYS A 605 24.29 -33.43 45.75
N THR A 606 24.90 -34.60 45.79
CA THR A 606 24.51 -35.78 45.02
C THR A 606 23.50 -36.59 45.81
N LEU A 607 22.43 -37.02 45.14
CA LEU A 607 22.16 -38.42 44.84
C LEU A 607 21.31 -38.46 43.56
#